data_AF-A0A924V3X0-F1
#
_entry.id   AF-A0A924V3X0-F1
#
_cell.length_a   1.000
_cell.length_b   1.000
_cell.length_c   1.000
_cell.angle_alpha   90.00
_cell.angle_beta   90.00
_cell.angle_gamma   90.00
#
_symmetry.space_group_name_H-M   'P 1'
#
loop_
_entity.id
_entity.type
_entity.pdbx_description
1 polymer ?
#
loop_
_entity_poly.entity_id
_entity_poly.type
_entity_poly.pdbx_seq_one_letter_code
_entity_poly.pdbx_strand_id
1 'polypeptide(L)'
;MIYKIPAKFVASSLTVLGLAACVSPHPVGLDRTPAAAGIVVEALPPVNSSADQLEKIWNDYCVGVRNSVEVPVPNYKNAQVISAAKKLALVEPQSFYFYSGPLYAYGLKNGKALVEPPSSFPSNIPQTDEGHKNAHVFLTLLCGEFRDRPTLIKEKIKWVTQMNKLTVKSQVPINLKTDHLWKSMSAESYQFYINNSVKIYNMKKRMQASLETTGADDKIQGPVKMGIYQEESPVEPYTICETKYIFHKYVIPQKNFDSDTTYAQYRNDYKRFKDKSNFCSAEDKDYLYDFRGDSNFKPNSPESNGMIWYSSTISNSCMRSADGQIILKESVKEKFAANPNICQDYFTAPFAHRWSAARAGLATWLFHSRELDSLFADSEDNVTVYPSYSNLGMAFDHSGREDKPKFLPEFLNNQTEYWKRNDLGFNTITGLGTNHPDKGLAFERLRNSVNRHTDWYASGYDDKVSGSEKIKTQAYSPFVASSFEMQASDGFTSPGVTVNSPADGCKHWMFVFKIKRDQWYSSRSIAEGKKVDFNRNWFDETSLGTNHLADSERALDRLGTALEGELDSIMYLNNISQTKGIQDKCGSGFKTNTQGSPQTVPINN
;
A
#
# COMPACT_ATOMS: atom_id res chain seq x y z
N MET A 1 -81.38 -57.62 -15.53
CA MET A 1 -80.14 -57.61 -16.34
C MET A 1 -79.12 -56.78 -15.57
N ILE A 2 -78.30 -57.39 -14.70
CA ILE A 2 -77.04 -58.11 -14.99
C ILE A 2 -76.04 -57.09 -15.59
N TYR A 3 -75.03 -56.61 -14.86
CA TYR A 3 -73.84 -57.38 -14.50
C TYR A 3 -73.19 -56.95 -13.17
N LYS A 4 -72.85 -57.98 -12.37
CA LYS A 4 -71.70 -58.03 -11.44
C LYS A 4 -70.43 -58.26 -12.25
N ILE A 5 -69.28 -57.67 -11.88
CA ILE A 5 -67.98 -58.38 -11.72
C ILE A 5 -67.15 -57.67 -10.62
N PRO A 6 -66.60 -58.41 -9.63
CA PRO A 6 -65.64 -57.92 -8.64
C PRO A 6 -64.20 -58.44 -8.87
N ALA A 7 -63.27 -57.93 -8.05
CA ALA A 7 -61.91 -58.45 -7.73
C ALA A 7 -60.80 -58.06 -8.74
N LYS A 8 -59.52 -57.83 -8.38
CA LYS A 8 -58.70 -58.20 -7.22
C LYS A 8 -57.61 -57.15 -6.94
N PHE A 9 -57.24 -57.09 -5.66
CA PHE A 9 -55.92 -56.82 -5.10
C PHE A 9 -54.70 -56.92 -6.05
N VAL A 10 -53.85 -55.89 -6.02
CA VAL A 10 -52.40 -56.06 -5.85
C VAL A 10 -51.94 -55.09 -4.77
N ALA A 11 -51.40 -55.66 -3.70
CA ALA A 11 -50.75 -54.95 -2.62
C ALA A 11 -49.34 -54.55 -3.07
N SER A 12 -48.97 -53.29 -2.84
CA SER A 12 -47.59 -52.87 -2.70
C SER A 12 -47.53 -51.83 -1.60
N SER A 13 -47.00 -52.25 -0.46
CA SER A 13 -46.75 -51.48 0.74
C SER A 13 -45.96 -50.20 0.45
N LEU A 14 -46.48 -49.06 0.89
CA LEU A 14 -45.66 -47.88 1.14
C LEU A 14 -46.01 -47.34 2.52
N THR A 15 -45.07 -47.60 3.41
CA THR A 15 -44.98 -47.16 4.80
C THR A 15 -45.09 -45.64 4.85
N VAL A 16 -46.20 -45.14 5.36
CA VAL A 16 -46.35 -43.72 5.74
C VAL A 16 -45.63 -43.53 7.07
N LEU A 17 -44.37 -43.12 7.01
CA LEU A 17 -43.68 -42.53 8.16
C LEU A 17 -44.07 -41.06 8.22
N GLY A 18 -44.90 -40.72 9.20
CA GLY A 18 -45.18 -39.33 9.57
C GLY A 18 -43.92 -38.68 10.14
N LEU A 19 -43.29 -37.82 9.35
CA LEU A 19 -42.23 -36.93 9.82
C LEU A 19 -42.87 -35.69 10.44
N ALA A 20 -42.88 -35.67 11.78
CA ALA A 20 -42.95 -34.46 12.56
C ALA A 20 -41.75 -33.58 12.17
N ALA A 21 -42.03 -32.41 11.60
CA ALA A 21 -41.02 -31.42 11.28
C ALA A 21 -40.49 -30.78 12.59
N CYS A 22 -39.46 -31.39 13.16
CA CYS A 22 -38.55 -30.69 14.06
C CYS A 22 -37.84 -29.61 13.23
N VAL A 23 -38.10 -28.35 13.56
CA VAL A 23 -37.32 -27.21 13.06
C VAL A 23 -35.94 -27.29 13.73
N SER A 24 -35.01 -27.95 13.06
CA SER A 24 -33.60 -27.89 13.41
C SER A 24 -33.07 -26.50 13.02
N PRO A 25 -32.26 -25.82 13.85
CA PRO A 25 -31.54 -24.63 13.43
C PRO A 25 -30.60 -25.02 12.28
N HIS A 26 -30.73 -24.36 11.13
CA HIS A 26 -29.81 -24.53 10.02
C HIS A 26 -28.37 -24.21 10.49
N PRO A 27 -27.36 -25.00 10.09
CA PRO A 27 -25.98 -24.64 10.34
C PRO A 27 -25.66 -23.36 9.55
N VAL A 28 -25.36 -22.29 10.28
CA VAL A 28 -24.72 -21.08 9.75
C VAL A 28 -23.30 -21.48 9.34
N GLY A 29 -23.11 -21.82 8.07
CA GLY A 29 -21.84 -22.35 7.57
C GLY A 29 -21.84 -22.69 6.09
N LEU A 30 -22.58 -21.93 5.26
CA LEU A 30 -22.33 -21.93 3.82
C LEU A 30 -21.05 -21.12 3.58
N ASP A 31 -20.03 -21.73 2.98
CA ASP A 31 -18.83 -21.10 2.44
C ASP A 31 -19.24 -19.93 1.51
N ARG A 32 -19.42 -18.73 2.08
CA ARG A 32 -19.63 -17.52 1.31
C ARG A 32 -18.28 -17.12 0.75
N THR A 33 -18.10 -17.34 -0.54
CA THR A 33 -16.85 -17.03 -1.22
C THR A 33 -16.84 -15.57 -1.69
N PRO A 34 -15.66 -14.93 -1.80
CA PRO A 34 -15.50 -13.56 -2.32
C PRO A 34 -16.17 -13.32 -3.69
N ALA A 35 -16.44 -14.38 -4.44
CA ALA A 35 -17.13 -14.34 -5.73
C ALA A 35 -18.54 -13.73 -5.65
N ALA A 36 -19.23 -13.84 -4.50
CA ALA A 36 -20.56 -13.24 -4.30
C ALA A 36 -20.53 -11.69 -4.31
N ALA A 37 -19.38 -11.08 -4.01
CA ALA A 37 -19.15 -9.63 -4.08
C ALA A 37 -18.53 -9.17 -5.42
N GLY A 38 -18.51 -10.05 -6.43
CA GLY A 38 -17.92 -9.76 -7.74
C GLY A 38 -16.39 -9.73 -7.74
N ILE A 39 -15.72 -10.26 -6.70
CA ILE A 39 -14.26 -10.35 -6.67
C ILE A 39 -13.81 -11.51 -7.56
N VAL A 40 -12.89 -11.18 -8.48
CA VAL A 40 -12.22 -12.12 -9.35
C VAL A 40 -10.91 -12.54 -8.69
N VAL A 41 -10.82 -13.79 -8.23
CA VAL A 41 -9.64 -14.29 -7.48
C VAL A 41 -8.38 -14.25 -8.33
N GLU A 42 -8.49 -14.50 -9.63
CA GLU A 42 -7.39 -14.43 -10.60
C GLU A 42 -6.79 -13.03 -10.72
N ALA A 43 -7.54 -11.99 -10.33
CA ALA A 43 -7.07 -10.60 -10.36
C ALA A 43 -6.16 -10.24 -9.17
N LEU A 44 -6.12 -11.09 -8.13
CA LEU A 44 -5.28 -10.88 -6.95
C LEU A 44 -3.81 -11.17 -7.27
N PRO A 45 -2.85 -10.48 -6.62
CA PRO A 45 -1.45 -10.75 -6.84
C PRO A 45 -1.14 -12.18 -6.40
N PRO A 46 -0.37 -12.94 -7.21
CA PRO A 46 -0.15 -14.36 -6.97
C PRO A 46 0.52 -14.59 -5.62
N VAL A 47 0.16 -15.69 -4.98
CA VAL A 47 0.79 -16.17 -3.75
C VAL A 47 1.39 -17.53 -4.01
N ASN A 48 2.70 -17.68 -3.77
CA ASN A 48 3.42 -18.94 -3.94
C ASN A 48 3.22 -19.85 -2.72
N SER A 49 1.97 -20.15 -2.36
CA SER A 49 1.64 -21.04 -1.24
C SER A 49 0.35 -21.79 -1.51
N SER A 50 0.34 -23.09 -1.18
CA SER A 50 -0.88 -23.92 -1.22
C SER A 50 -1.87 -23.53 -0.12
N ALA A 51 -3.13 -23.96 -0.24
CA ALA A 51 -4.14 -23.72 0.80
C ALA A 51 -3.67 -24.23 2.19
N ASP A 52 -3.08 -25.41 2.26
CA ASP A 52 -2.53 -25.98 3.50
C ASP A 52 -1.39 -25.14 4.08
N GLN A 53 -0.53 -24.58 3.21
CA GLN A 53 0.53 -23.67 3.64
C GLN A 53 -0.04 -22.36 4.17
N LEU A 54 -1.07 -21.81 3.54
CA LEU A 54 -1.75 -20.60 4.01
C LEU A 54 -2.42 -20.82 5.36
N GLU A 55 -3.05 -21.97 5.56
CA GLU A 55 -3.68 -22.33 6.83
C GLU A 55 -2.64 -22.58 7.92
N LYS A 56 -1.50 -23.21 7.58
CA LYS A 56 -0.36 -23.33 8.50
C LYS A 56 0.18 -21.96 8.91
N ILE A 57 0.40 -21.06 7.95
CA ILE A 57 0.86 -19.70 8.22
C ILE A 57 -0.15 -18.99 9.11
N TRP A 58 -1.45 -19.09 8.82
CA TRP A 58 -2.48 -18.50 9.67
C TRP A 58 -2.37 -18.98 11.12
N ASN A 59 -2.34 -20.30 11.34
CA ASN A 59 -2.24 -20.87 12.69
C ASN A 59 -0.91 -20.56 13.39
N ASP A 60 0.17 -20.34 12.64
CA ASP A 60 1.45 -19.92 13.20
C ASP A 60 1.38 -18.49 13.76
N TYR A 61 0.62 -17.56 13.16
CA TYR A 61 0.65 -16.13 13.53
C TYR A 61 -0.64 -15.61 14.19
N CYS A 62 -1.78 -16.27 13.98
CA CYS A 62 -3.10 -15.87 14.45
C CYS A 62 -3.87 -17.08 15.03
N VAL A 63 -4.92 -16.79 15.79
CA VAL A 63 -5.83 -17.75 16.41
C VAL A 63 -7.26 -17.34 16.05
N GLY A 64 -8.10 -18.32 15.74
CA GLY A 64 -9.47 -18.15 15.28
C GLY A 64 -9.68 -18.74 13.90
N VAL A 65 -10.92 -18.70 13.40
CA VAL A 65 -11.25 -19.23 12.07
C VAL A 65 -10.86 -18.22 11.00
N ARG A 66 -9.97 -18.61 10.08
CA ARG A 66 -9.38 -17.72 9.06
C ARG A 66 -10.41 -17.03 8.17
N ASN A 67 -11.35 -17.78 7.59
CA ASN A 67 -12.35 -17.25 6.66
C ASN A 67 -13.68 -16.93 7.36
N SER A 68 -13.61 -16.43 8.59
CA SER A 68 -14.79 -16.03 9.39
C SER A 68 -14.86 -14.52 9.53
N VAL A 69 -15.95 -14.00 10.11
CA VAL A 69 -16.07 -12.61 10.60
C VAL A 69 -15.77 -12.48 12.09
N GLU A 70 -15.50 -13.60 12.75
CA GLU A 70 -14.99 -13.60 14.11
C GLU A 70 -13.71 -12.77 14.20
N VAL A 71 -13.52 -12.14 15.36
CA VAL A 71 -12.33 -11.34 15.64
C VAL A 71 -11.18 -12.32 15.89
N PRO A 72 -10.16 -12.38 14.99
CA PRO A 72 -9.01 -13.22 15.26
C PRO A 72 -8.19 -12.58 16.37
N VAL A 73 -7.37 -13.37 17.05
CA VAL A 73 -6.39 -12.86 18.02
C VAL A 73 -4.99 -13.27 17.60
N PRO A 74 -3.94 -12.48 17.90
CA PRO A 74 -2.58 -12.85 17.57
C PRO A 74 -2.16 -14.14 18.32
N ASN A 75 -1.40 -15.01 17.66
CA ASN A 75 -0.88 -16.20 18.30
C ASN A 75 0.37 -15.88 19.14
N TYR A 76 0.15 -15.46 20.40
CA TYR A 76 1.24 -15.17 21.34
C TYR A 76 2.05 -16.39 21.80
N LYS A 77 1.82 -17.60 21.25
CA LYS A 77 2.75 -18.73 21.41
C LYS A 77 3.90 -18.69 20.41
N ASN A 78 3.76 -17.92 19.33
CA ASN A 78 4.80 -17.78 18.30
C ASN A 78 5.85 -16.74 18.70
N ALA A 79 7.13 -17.12 18.64
CA ALA A 79 8.25 -16.28 19.03
C ALA A 79 8.37 -14.98 18.20
N GLN A 80 8.02 -15.02 16.90
CA GLN A 80 8.03 -13.83 16.04
C GLN A 80 6.89 -12.87 16.38
N VAL A 81 5.70 -13.39 16.71
CA VAL A 81 4.56 -12.57 17.19
C VAL A 81 4.94 -11.89 18.51
N ILE A 82 5.55 -12.61 19.45
CA ILE A 82 6.06 -12.03 20.70
C ILE A 82 7.13 -10.96 20.42
N SER A 83 8.05 -11.23 19.49
CA SER A 83 9.10 -10.27 19.12
C SER A 83 8.51 -9.00 18.50
N ALA A 84 7.49 -9.12 17.66
CA ALA A 84 6.78 -7.98 17.09
C ALA A 84 6.02 -7.20 18.17
N ALA A 85 5.33 -7.90 19.09
CA ALA A 85 4.66 -7.27 20.23
C ALA A 85 5.65 -6.48 21.10
N LYS A 86 6.85 -7.02 21.37
CA LYS A 86 7.93 -6.32 22.08
C LYS A 86 8.37 -5.03 21.38
N LYS A 87 8.49 -5.07 20.04
CA LYS A 87 8.86 -3.90 19.25
C LYS A 87 7.78 -2.84 19.29
N LEU A 88 6.52 -3.22 19.08
CA LEU A 88 5.36 -2.32 19.06
C LEU A 88 5.05 -1.73 20.44
N ALA A 89 5.24 -2.49 21.52
CA ALA A 89 5.00 -2.01 22.88
C ALA A 89 5.92 -0.86 23.31
N LEU A 90 7.05 -0.68 22.61
CA LEU A 90 8.03 0.38 22.86
C LEU A 90 7.83 1.63 21.98
N VAL A 91 6.75 1.65 21.20
CA VAL A 91 6.39 2.76 20.32
C VAL A 91 5.48 3.71 21.08
N GLU A 92 5.72 5.01 20.94
CA GLU A 92 4.89 6.02 21.58
C GLU A 92 3.47 6.02 20.99
N PRO A 93 2.40 6.15 21.81
CA PRO A 93 1.01 6.06 21.35
C PRO A 93 0.66 6.97 20.17
N GLN A 94 1.18 8.20 20.17
CA GLN A 94 0.92 9.18 19.11
C GLN A 94 1.52 8.81 17.76
N SER A 95 2.42 7.83 17.71
CA SER A 95 2.99 7.32 16.47
C SER A 95 2.14 6.23 15.83
N PHE A 96 1.07 5.77 16.49
CA PHE A 96 0.07 4.89 15.90
C PHE A 96 -1.11 5.65 15.34
N TYR A 97 -1.72 5.09 14.29
CA TYR A 97 -3.05 5.49 13.86
C TYR A 97 -3.92 4.28 13.57
N PHE A 98 -5.07 4.24 14.22
CA PHE A 98 -6.06 3.19 14.05
C PHE A 98 -7.35 3.80 13.48
N TYR A 99 -7.80 3.28 12.34
CA TYR A 99 -9.09 3.67 11.77
C TYR A 99 -10.23 3.25 12.70
N SER A 100 -11.15 4.17 12.96
CA SER A 100 -12.25 3.95 13.90
C SER A 100 -13.18 2.81 13.48
N GLY A 101 -13.53 2.72 12.19
CA GLY A 101 -14.38 1.67 11.64
C GLY A 101 -13.89 0.27 12.01
N PRO A 102 -12.66 -0.12 11.62
CA PRO A 102 -12.11 -1.41 12.00
C PRO A 102 -12.02 -1.60 13.52
N LEU A 103 -11.60 -0.58 14.29
CA LEU A 103 -11.56 -0.70 15.76
C LEU A 103 -12.92 -1.10 16.36
N TYR A 104 -14.00 -0.47 15.92
CA TYR A 104 -15.34 -0.79 16.42
C TYR A 104 -15.83 -2.15 15.89
N ALA A 105 -15.60 -2.44 14.61
CA ALA A 105 -16.00 -3.71 14.00
C ALA A 105 -15.31 -4.92 14.65
N TYR A 106 -14.07 -4.76 15.13
CA TYR A 106 -13.34 -5.79 15.86
C TYR A 106 -13.49 -5.71 17.38
N GLY A 107 -14.30 -4.78 17.91
CA GLY A 107 -14.51 -4.64 19.35
C GLY A 107 -13.23 -4.26 20.12
N LEU A 108 -12.28 -3.60 19.47
CA LEU A 108 -10.97 -3.24 20.02
C LEU A 108 -10.98 -1.92 20.79
N LYS A 109 -12.15 -1.31 20.94
CA LYS A 109 -12.34 -0.04 21.61
C LYS A 109 -13.55 -0.10 22.54
N ASN A 110 -13.34 0.29 23.80
CA ASN A 110 -14.39 0.46 24.79
C ASN A 110 -14.55 1.97 25.09
N GLY A 111 -15.60 2.58 24.53
CA GLY A 111 -15.79 4.03 24.58
C GLY A 111 -14.64 4.76 23.88
N LYS A 112 -13.81 5.50 24.66
CA LYS A 112 -12.65 6.24 24.13
C LYS A 112 -11.33 5.47 24.26
N ALA A 113 -11.27 4.40 25.04
CA ALA A 113 -10.04 3.67 25.33
C ALA A 113 -9.92 2.39 24.47
N LEU A 114 -8.68 1.97 24.21
CA LEU A 114 -8.40 0.67 23.63
C LEU A 114 -8.62 -0.44 24.66
N VAL A 115 -8.94 -1.64 24.19
CA VAL A 115 -9.14 -2.80 25.05
C VAL A 115 -7.82 -3.27 25.68
N GLU A 116 -7.93 -3.87 26.86
CA GLU A 116 -6.81 -4.56 27.49
C GLU A 116 -6.39 -5.79 26.67
N PRO A 117 -5.08 -6.12 26.62
CA PRO A 117 -4.63 -7.35 26.00
C PRO A 117 -5.20 -8.57 26.74
N PRO A 118 -5.38 -9.71 26.05
CA PRO A 118 -5.78 -10.95 26.70
C PRO A 118 -4.69 -11.46 27.65
N SER A 119 -5.05 -12.36 28.56
CA SER A 119 -4.09 -12.99 29.50
C SER A 119 -2.98 -13.79 28.81
N SER A 120 -3.15 -14.14 27.54
CA SER A 120 -2.12 -14.76 26.70
C SER A 120 -1.04 -13.77 26.22
N PHE A 121 -1.27 -12.46 26.34
CA PHE A 121 -0.26 -11.44 26.05
C PHE A 121 0.85 -11.49 27.12
N PRO A 122 2.14 -11.53 26.75
CA PRO A 122 3.21 -11.63 27.75
C PRO A 122 3.31 -10.38 28.63
N SER A 123 3.08 -10.54 29.94
CA SER A 123 3.05 -9.45 30.91
C SER A 123 4.42 -8.81 31.21
N ASN A 124 5.51 -9.51 30.86
CA ASN A 124 6.88 -9.06 31.13
C ASN A 124 7.51 -8.25 29.97
N ILE A 125 6.72 -7.83 28.98
CA ILE A 125 7.20 -6.99 27.89
C ILE A 125 7.37 -5.55 28.40
N PRO A 126 8.53 -4.90 28.25
CA PRO A 126 8.66 -3.47 28.52
C PRO A 126 7.74 -2.65 27.60
N GLN A 127 7.17 -1.55 28.10
CA GLN A 127 6.26 -0.72 27.34
C GLN A 127 6.40 0.77 27.61
N THR A 128 5.97 1.57 26.64
CA THR A 128 5.55 2.96 26.81
C THR A 128 4.14 3.01 27.42
N ASP A 129 3.64 4.23 27.67
CA ASP A 129 2.24 4.41 28.10
C ASP A 129 1.29 3.76 27.08
N GLU A 130 0.35 2.92 27.54
CA GLU A 130 -0.59 2.17 26.69
C GLU A 130 0.07 1.25 25.62
N GLY A 131 1.39 1.03 25.68
CA GLY A 131 2.15 0.32 24.67
C GLY A 131 1.67 -1.11 24.43
N HIS A 132 1.31 -1.86 25.48
CA HIS A 132 0.73 -3.20 25.34
C HIS A 132 -0.60 -3.18 24.61
N LYS A 133 -1.48 -2.22 24.90
CA LYS A 133 -2.79 -2.10 24.24
C LYS A 133 -2.61 -1.78 22.76
N ASN A 134 -1.76 -0.81 22.44
CA ASN A 134 -1.43 -0.45 21.05
C ASN A 134 -0.86 -1.65 20.28
N ALA A 135 0.09 -2.39 20.88
CA ALA A 135 0.66 -3.58 20.27
C ALA A 135 -0.39 -4.68 20.03
N HIS A 136 -1.25 -4.95 21.00
CA HIS A 136 -2.32 -5.94 20.87
C HIS A 136 -3.33 -5.56 19.79
N VAL A 137 -3.80 -4.32 19.79
CA VAL A 137 -4.73 -3.79 18.79
C VAL A 137 -4.12 -3.82 17.39
N PHE A 138 -2.87 -3.39 17.25
CA PHE A 138 -2.16 -3.43 15.96
C PHE A 138 -2.10 -4.85 15.39
N LEU A 139 -1.66 -5.82 16.19
CA LEU A 139 -1.52 -7.20 15.75
C LEU A 139 -2.88 -7.87 15.49
N THR A 140 -3.90 -7.51 16.26
CA THR A 140 -5.27 -8.02 16.05
C THR A 140 -5.85 -7.52 14.73
N LEU A 141 -5.71 -6.22 14.44
CA LEU A 141 -6.08 -5.64 13.16
C LEU A 141 -5.26 -6.23 12.01
N LEU A 142 -3.97 -6.50 12.21
CA LEU A 142 -3.14 -7.17 11.20
C LEU A 142 -3.67 -8.57 10.87
N CYS A 143 -4.00 -9.38 11.88
CA CYS A 143 -4.65 -10.68 11.65
C CYS A 143 -6.01 -10.51 10.95
N GLY A 144 -6.80 -9.51 11.36
CA GLY A 144 -8.13 -9.27 10.82
C GLY A 144 -8.12 -8.86 9.35
N GLU A 145 -7.38 -7.81 9.01
CA GLU A 145 -7.41 -7.15 7.69
C GLU A 145 -6.61 -7.91 6.62
N PHE A 146 -5.85 -8.94 6.99
CA PHE A 146 -5.05 -9.76 6.08
C PHE A 146 -5.34 -11.26 6.20
N ARG A 147 -6.47 -11.66 6.80
CA ARG A 147 -6.83 -13.08 7.02
C ARG A 147 -6.90 -13.92 5.74
N ASP A 148 -7.30 -13.30 4.64
CA ASP A 148 -7.36 -13.88 3.31
C ASP A 148 -6.01 -13.81 2.56
N ARG A 149 -4.98 -13.19 3.15
CA ARG A 149 -3.58 -13.22 2.69
C ARG A 149 -2.58 -13.45 3.85
N PRO A 150 -2.56 -14.65 4.48
CA PRO A 150 -1.69 -14.96 5.62
C PRO A 150 -0.19 -14.74 5.38
N THR A 151 0.26 -14.86 4.13
CA THR A 151 1.66 -14.58 3.75
C THR A 151 2.07 -13.13 4.03
N LEU A 152 1.17 -12.15 3.88
CA LEU A 152 1.45 -10.77 4.27
C LEU A 152 1.44 -10.56 5.78
N ILE A 153 0.64 -11.31 6.55
CA ILE A 153 0.73 -11.28 8.01
C ILE A 153 2.14 -11.68 8.45
N LYS A 154 2.63 -12.81 7.91
CA LYS A 154 4.00 -13.28 8.15
C LYS A 154 5.06 -12.23 7.77
N GLU A 155 4.99 -11.68 6.57
CA GLU A 155 5.98 -10.69 6.12
C GLU A 155 5.90 -9.37 6.90
N LYS A 156 4.71 -8.88 7.26
CA LYS A 156 4.56 -7.67 8.10
C LYS A 156 5.02 -7.90 9.54
N ILE A 157 4.77 -9.07 10.13
CA ILE A 157 5.32 -9.41 11.46
C ILE A 157 6.84 -9.43 11.39
N LYS A 158 7.42 -10.10 10.39
CA LYS A 158 8.87 -10.09 10.16
C LYS A 158 9.37 -8.65 10.02
N TRP A 159 8.74 -7.82 9.19
CA TRP A 159 9.06 -6.40 9.00
C TRP A 159 9.05 -5.59 10.31
N VAL A 160 8.04 -5.78 11.16
CA VAL A 160 7.99 -5.18 12.51
C VAL A 160 9.13 -5.66 13.39
N THR A 161 9.51 -6.95 13.35
CA THR A 161 10.70 -7.42 14.08
C THR A 161 11.99 -6.77 13.59
N GLN A 162 12.02 -6.30 12.34
CA GLN A 162 13.13 -5.59 11.73
C GLN A 162 13.19 -4.10 12.13
N MET A 163 12.19 -3.58 12.85
CA MET A 163 12.09 -2.17 13.23
C MET A 163 13.26 -1.72 14.09
N ASN A 164 13.85 -0.59 13.70
CA ASN A 164 14.97 0.06 14.37
C ASN A 164 14.54 1.43 14.88
N LYS A 165 14.53 1.62 16.21
CA LYS A 165 14.48 2.96 16.80
C LYS A 165 15.88 3.53 16.74
N LEU A 166 16.07 4.54 15.91
CA LEU A 166 17.37 5.15 15.70
C LEU A 166 17.91 5.62 17.05
N THR A 167 19.17 5.36 17.37
CA THR A 167 19.75 5.79 18.63
C THR A 167 20.42 7.15 18.49
N VAL A 168 20.35 7.98 19.53
CA VAL A 168 21.14 9.24 19.66
C VAL A 168 22.56 8.90 20.12
N LYS A 169 23.28 8.16 19.28
CA LYS A 169 24.67 7.79 19.50
C LYS A 169 25.40 7.87 18.18
N SER A 170 26.71 8.08 18.25
CA SER A 170 27.56 8.02 17.07
C SER A 170 27.41 6.69 16.36
N GLN A 171 27.51 6.75 15.03
CA GLN A 171 27.39 5.57 14.18
C GLN A 171 28.47 4.54 14.52
N VAL A 172 28.04 3.35 14.93
CA VAL A 172 28.93 2.21 15.09
C VAL A 172 29.34 1.70 13.70
N PRO A 173 30.57 1.22 13.49
CA PRO A 173 30.97 0.61 12.23
C PRO A 173 29.97 -0.46 11.78
N ILE A 174 29.59 -0.41 10.51
CA ILE A 174 28.66 -1.37 9.90
C ILE A 174 29.48 -2.34 9.03
N ASN A 175 29.36 -3.64 9.29
CA ASN A 175 29.90 -4.66 8.40
C ASN A 175 28.99 -4.80 7.18
N LEU A 176 29.37 -4.17 6.07
CA LEU A 176 28.59 -4.12 4.83
C LEU A 176 28.30 -5.50 4.19
N LYS A 177 28.94 -6.58 4.67
CA LYS A 177 28.66 -7.95 4.22
C LYS A 177 27.52 -8.61 4.97
N THR A 178 27.44 -8.40 6.28
CA THR A 178 26.58 -9.18 7.18
C THR A 178 25.50 -8.34 7.83
N ASP A 179 25.75 -7.05 8.00
CA ASP A 179 24.88 -6.18 8.76
C ASP A 179 23.83 -5.58 7.85
N HIS A 180 22.62 -5.53 8.38
CA HIS A 180 21.51 -4.87 7.72
C HIS A 180 21.65 -3.35 7.92
N LEU A 181 21.86 -2.61 6.82
CA LEU A 181 22.19 -1.18 6.84
C LEU A 181 21.23 -0.36 7.73
N TRP A 182 19.94 -0.44 7.42
CA TRP A 182 18.90 0.36 8.07
C TRP A 182 18.64 -0.02 9.53
N LYS A 183 18.95 -1.26 9.93
CA LYS A 183 18.86 -1.70 11.33
C LYS A 183 20.00 -1.20 12.20
N SER A 184 21.11 -0.83 11.57
CA SER A 184 22.32 -0.38 12.24
C SER A 184 22.46 1.14 12.22
N MET A 185 21.52 1.83 11.58
CA MET A 185 21.57 3.27 11.39
C MET A 185 21.26 4.03 12.68
N SER A 186 22.11 5.01 12.98
CA SER A 186 21.93 5.99 14.06
C SER A 186 21.13 7.21 13.58
N ALA A 187 20.64 8.02 14.54
CA ALA A 187 19.98 9.29 14.20
C ALA A 187 20.92 10.29 13.52
N GLU A 188 22.20 10.30 13.89
CA GLU A 188 23.22 11.17 13.24
C GLU A 188 23.43 10.77 11.78
N SER A 189 23.59 9.47 11.50
CA SER A 189 23.82 8.96 10.15
C SER A 189 22.63 9.14 9.22
N TYR A 190 21.41 9.21 9.74
CA TYR A 190 20.21 9.49 8.95
C TYR A 190 20.36 10.77 8.14
N GLN A 191 20.79 11.86 8.79
CA GLN A 191 20.93 13.16 8.12
C GLN A 191 22.06 13.16 7.09
N PHE A 192 23.17 12.45 7.36
CA PHE A 192 24.24 12.27 6.39
C PHE A 192 23.76 11.48 5.17
N TYR A 193 22.97 10.41 5.35
CA TYR A 193 22.43 9.68 4.21
C TYR A 193 21.55 10.57 3.34
N ILE A 194 20.55 11.24 3.93
CA ILE A 194 19.62 12.14 3.24
C ILE A 194 20.36 13.25 2.47
N ASN A 195 21.32 13.92 3.11
CA ASN A 195 22.03 15.02 2.47
C ASN A 195 22.91 14.56 1.31
N ASN A 196 23.46 13.35 1.39
CA ASN A 196 24.31 12.79 0.36
C ASN A 196 23.50 12.19 -0.79
N SER A 197 22.38 11.50 -0.51
CA SER A 197 21.50 10.93 -1.55
C SER A 197 21.01 12.01 -2.49
N VAL A 198 20.48 13.13 -1.99
CA VAL A 198 19.99 14.21 -2.87
C VAL A 198 21.09 14.79 -3.76
N LYS A 199 22.30 14.98 -3.24
CA LYS A 199 23.42 15.53 -4.03
C LYS A 199 23.85 14.57 -5.13
N ILE A 200 23.92 13.28 -4.82
CA ILE A 200 24.24 12.23 -5.79
C ILE A 200 23.13 12.14 -6.85
N TYR A 201 21.87 12.19 -6.45
CA TYR A 201 20.73 12.18 -7.37
C TYR A 201 20.81 13.37 -8.33
N ASN A 202 21.01 14.59 -7.81
CA ASN A 202 21.12 15.79 -8.64
C ASN A 202 22.30 15.71 -9.63
N MET A 203 23.42 15.09 -9.22
CA MET A 203 24.53 14.81 -10.13
C MET A 203 24.10 13.81 -11.24
N LYS A 204 23.39 12.72 -10.89
CA LYS A 204 22.85 11.75 -11.87
C LYS A 204 21.86 12.41 -12.85
N LYS A 205 20.96 13.28 -12.37
CA LYS A 205 19.99 14.01 -13.20
C LYS A 205 20.70 14.95 -14.19
N ARG A 206 21.66 15.76 -13.72
CA ARG A 206 22.45 16.67 -14.61
C ARG A 206 23.16 15.92 -15.73
N MET A 207 23.74 14.76 -15.43
CA MET A 207 24.41 13.91 -16.42
C MET A 207 23.48 13.39 -17.50
N GLN A 208 22.26 12.99 -17.12
CA GLN A 208 21.27 12.53 -18.09
C GLN A 208 20.83 13.66 -19.01
N ALA A 209 20.70 14.87 -18.48
CA ALA A 209 20.41 16.07 -19.27
C ALA A 209 21.57 16.47 -20.20
N SER A 210 22.83 16.30 -19.80
CA SER A 210 23.99 16.73 -20.61
C SER A 210 24.43 15.76 -21.70
N LEU A 211 23.81 14.56 -21.81
CA LEU A 211 24.18 13.48 -22.73
C LEU A 211 25.67 13.09 -22.66
N GLU A 212 26.36 13.42 -21.57
CA GLU A 212 27.78 13.16 -21.41
C GLU A 212 28.02 11.64 -21.42
N THR A 213 28.48 11.14 -22.57
CA THR A 213 28.80 9.72 -22.75
C THR A 213 29.99 9.35 -21.88
N THR A 214 29.83 8.32 -21.05
CA THR A 214 30.97 7.72 -20.33
C THR A 214 31.06 6.24 -20.65
N GLY A 215 31.87 5.91 -21.67
CA GLY A 215 32.33 4.54 -21.94
C GLY A 215 31.36 3.62 -22.70
N ALA A 216 31.93 2.58 -23.30
CA ALA A 216 31.28 1.63 -24.21
C ALA A 216 30.26 0.67 -23.56
N ASP A 217 30.19 0.62 -22.22
CA ASP A 217 29.36 -0.34 -21.48
C ASP A 217 27.96 0.20 -21.12
N ASP A 218 27.71 1.51 -21.30
CA ASP A 218 26.45 2.14 -20.93
C ASP A 218 25.88 2.92 -22.11
N LYS A 219 24.81 2.40 -22.71
CA LYS A 219 23.95 3.21 -23.57
C LYS A 219 23.22 4.24 -22.69
N ILE A 220 23.88 5.35 -22.37
CA ILE A 220 23.20 6.55 -21.90
C ILE A 220 22.40 7.06 -23.10
N GLN A 221 21.13 6.63 -23.15
CA GLN A 221 20.18 7.06 -24.16
C GLN A 221 19.69 8.45 -23.76
N GLY A 222 19.61 9.38 -24.71
CA GLY A 222 19.09 10.72 -24.46
C GLY A 222 17.59 10.75 -24.13
N PRO A 223 16.89 11.84 -24.48
CA PRO A 223 15.45 11.90 -24.31
C PRO A 223 14.74 10.68 -24.90
N VAL A 224 13.71 10.21 -24.22
CA VAL A 224 12.95 9.01 -24.58
C VAL A 224 11.73 9.40 -25.40
N LYS A 225 11.65 8.93 -26.65
CA LYS A 225 10.53 9.21 -27.54
C LYS A 225 9.44 8.15 -27.46
N MET A 226 8.20 8.57 -27.21
CA MET A 226 7.01 7.70 -27.12
C MET A 226 5.87 8.33 -27.93
N GLY A 227 5.81 8.03 -29.23
CA GLY A 227 4.87 8.69 -30.13
C GLY A 227 5.22 10.16 -30.32
N ILE A 228 4.31 11.06 -29.94
CA ILE A 228 4.50 12.52 -29.97
C ILE A 228 5.27 13.05 -28.75
N TYR A 229 5.40 12.24 -27.69
CA TYR A 229 6.02 12.64 -26.44
C TYR A 229 7.54 12.44 -26.48
N GLN A 230 8.27 13.37 -25.85
CA GLN A 230 9.71 13.33 -25.70
C GLN A 230 10.06 13.73 -24.27
N GLU A 231 10.36 12.72 -23.45
CA GLU A 231 10.61 12.89 -22.02
C GLU A 231 12.10 12.81 -21.68
N GLU A 232 12.48 13.36 -20.54
CA GLU A 232 13.82 13.14 -19.99
C GLU A 232 14.06 11.64 -19.74
N SER A 233 15.32 11.24 -19.82
CA SER A 233 15.67 9.86 -19.49
C SER A 233 15.47 9.61 -17.99
N PRO A 234 14.90 8.46 -17.59
CA PRO A 234 14.64 8.16 -16.18
C PRO A 234 15.95 8.11 -15.37
N VAL A 235 16.00 8.78 -14.23
CA VAL A 235 17.12 8.69 -13.27
C VAL A 235 17.01 7.38 -12.51
N GLU A 236 17.99 6.49 -12.68
CA GLU A 236 17.94 5.21 -11.99
C GLU A 236 18.01 5.35 -10.46
N PRO A 237 17.08 4.72 -9.72
CA PRO A 237 17.13 4.59 -8.26
C PRO A 237 18.43 3.95 -7.76
N TYR A 238 18.71 4.09 -6.46
CA TYR A 238 19.88 3.46 -5.87
C TYR A 238 19.68 1.95 -5.73
N THR A 239 20.59 1.17 -6.33
CA THR A 239 20.70 -0.26 -5.99
C THR A 239 21.11 -0.42 -4.53
N ILE A 240 20.79 -1.55 -3.90
CA ILE A 240 21.25 -1.86 -2.54
C ILE A 240 22.79 -1.78 -2.46
N CYS A 241 23.50 -2.24 -3.50
CA CYS A 241 24.96 -2.15 -3.60
C CYS A 241 25.46 -0.70 -3.66
N GLU A 242 24.77 0.16 -4.42
CA GLU A 242 25.10 1.59 -4.47
C GLU A 242 24.83 2.27 -3.13
N THR A 243 23.75 1.92 -2.44
CA THR A 243 23.50 2.37 -1.06
C THR A 243 24.59 1.90 -0.10
N LYS A 244 25.07 0.66 -0.19
CA LYS A 244 26.24 0.19 0.60
C LYS A 244 27.49 1.04 0.33
N TYR A 245 27.73 1.41 -0.93
CA TYR A 245 28.81 2.32 -1.30
C TYR A 245 28.63 3.72 -0.69
N ILE A 246 27.41 4.28 -0.73
CA ILE A 246 27.09 5.57 -0.10
C ILE A 246 27.35 5.50 1.41
N PHE A 247 26.94 4.41 2.06
CA PHE A 247 27.21 4.19 3.47
C PHE A 247 28.71 4.13 3.77
N HIS A 248 29.45 3.36 2.98
CA HIS A 248 30.90 3.20 3.13
C HIS A 248 31.67 4.51 2.97
N LYS A 249 31.35 5.28 1.92
CA LYS A 249 32.12 6.45 1.50
C LYS A 249 31.73 7.72 2.25
N TYR A 250 30.45 7.85 2.62
CA TYR A 250 29.89 9.12 3.09
C TYR A 250 29.20 9.00 4.46
N VAL A 251 28.39 7.98 4.71
CA VAL A 251 27.59 7.92 5.95
C VAL A 251 28.41 7.50 7.16
N ILE A 252 29.14 6.38 7.08
CA ILE A 252 29.96 5.85 8.18
C ILE A 252 31.10 6.83 8.52
N PRO A 253 31.83 7.40 7.55
CA PRO A 253 32.87 8.39 7.85
C PRO A 253 32.33 9.79 8.17
N GLN A 254 31.00 10.00 8.15
CA GLN A 254 30.36 11.31 8.31
C GLN A 254 30.92 12.38 7.35
N LYS A 255 31.14 11.98 6.09
CA LYS A 255 31.67 12.83 5.04
C LYS A 255 30.55 13.31 4.12
N ASN A 256 30.55 14.61 3.82
CA ASN A 256 29.66 15.18 2.80
C ASN A 256 30.15 14.87 1.39
N PHE A 257 29.20 14.65 0.49
CA PHE A 257 29.39 14.56 -0.94
C PHE A 257 29.85 15.93 -1.43
N ASP A 258 30.97 15.91 -2.14
CA ASP A 258 31.63 17.08 -2.70
C ASP A 258 30.94 17.48 -3.99
N SER A 259 30.48 18.74 -4.07
CA SER A 259 29.79 19.27 -5.25
C SER A 259 30.62 19.23 -6.52
N ASP A 260 31.94 19.20 -6.37
CA ASP A 260 32.90 19.19 -7.48
C ASP A 260 33.19 17.77 -7.97
N THR A 261 32.65 16.74 -7.30
CA THR A 261 32.75 15.35 -7.76
C THR A 261 32.03 15.20 -9.09
N THR A 262 32.78 14.85 -10.14
CA THR A 262 32.18 14.53 -11.44
C THR A 262 31.52 13.16 -11.39
N TYR A 263 30.52 12.94 -12.24
CA TYR A 263 29.88 11.63 -12.34
C TYR A 263 30.85 10.53 -12.74
N ALA A 264 31.79 10.82 -13.66
CA ALA A 264 32.82 9.88 -14.06
C ALA A 264 33.68 9.45 -12.85
N GLN A 265 34.04 10.38 -11.96
CA GLN A 265 34.73 10.06 -10.71
C GLN A 265 33.87 9.19 -9.81
N TYR A 266 32.62 9.59 -9.53
CA TYR A 266 31.69 8.81 -8.69
C TYR A 266 31.50 7.38 -9.20
N ARG A 267 31.28 7.22 -10.52
CA ARG A 267 31.11 5.93 -11.18
C ARG A 267 32.35 5.06 -11.10
N ASN A 268 33.53 5.64 -11.34
CA ASN A 268 34.78 4.90 -11.22
C ASN A 268 35.04 4.45 -9.78
N ASP A 269 34.74 5.29 -8.79
CA ASP A 269 34.81 4.92 -7.38
C ASP A 269 33.81 3.80 -7.03
N TYR A 270 32.56 3.92 -7.47
CA TYR A 270 31.53 2.90 -7.26
C TYR A 270 31.87 1.58 -7.96
N LYS A 271 32.36 1.62 -9.21
CA LYS A 271 32.82 0.43 -9.94
C LYS A 271 33.97 -0.26 -9.19
N ARG A 272 34.96 0.51 -8.71
CA ARG A 272 36.03 -0.05 -7.87
C ARG A 272 35.51 -0.64 -6.57
N PHE A 273 34.52 -0.02 -5.93
CA PHE A 273 33.87 -0.59 -4.74
C PHE A 273 33.18 -1.93 -5.09
N LYS A 274 32.36 -1.95 -6.14
CA LYS A 274 31.63 -3.12 -6.61
C LYS A 274 32.54 -4.28 -7.03
N ASP A 275 33.68 -3.98 -7.67
CA ASP A 275 34.58 -5.00 -8.26
C ASP A 275 35.67 -5.47 -7.28
N LYS A 276 36.18 -4.60 -6.40
CA LYS A 276 37.25 -4.96 -5.45
C LYS A 276 36.73 -5.62 -4.17
N SER A 277 35.43 -5.53 -3.89
CA SER A 277 34.89 -5.93 -2.60
C SER A 277 33.82 -7.01 -2.71
N ASN A 278 33.92 -8.03 -1.86
CA ASN A 278 32.81 -8.96 -1.61
C ASN A 278 31.72 -8.32 -0.73
N PHE A 279 31.47 -7.01 -0.85
CA PHE A 279 30.43 -6.30 -0.10
C PHE A 279 29.05 -6.37 -0.75
N CYS A 280 28.99 -6.58 -2.07
CA CYS A 280 27.73 -6.66 -2.81
C CYS A 280 27.46 -8.09 -3.31
N SER A 281 26.40 -8.69 -2.80
CA SER A 281 25.83 -9.93 -3.34
C SER A 281 25.24 -9.71 -4.74
N ALA A 282 24.79 -10.78 -5.41
CA ALA A 282 24.01 -10.64 -6.65
C ALA A 282 22.68 -9.93 -6.38
N GLU A 283 21.99 -10.31 -5.29
CA GLU A 283 20.75 -9.65 -4.85
C GLU A 283 20.96 -8.13 -4.65
N ASP A 284 22.08 -7.72 -4.04
CA ASP A 284 22.34 -6.29 -3.80
C ASP A 284 22.44 -5.47 -5.10
N LYS A 285 22.81 -6.11 -6.21
CA LYS A 285 22.97 -5.47 -7.53
C LYS A 285 21.65 -5.44 -8.30
N ASP A 286 20.74 -6.35 -7.99
CA ASP A 286 19.48 -6.56 -8.70
C ASP A 286 18.27 -5.94 -7.99
N TYR A 287 18.45 -5.40 -6.79
CA TYR A 287 17.39 -4.70 -6.04
C TYR A 287 17.70 -3.22 -5.87
N LEU A 288 16.65 -2.42 -5.94
CA LEU A 288 16.59 -0.99 -5.72
C LEU A 288 15.98 -0.71 -4.34
N TYR A 289 16.38 0.38 -3.69
CA TYR A 289 15.67 0.88 -2.51
C TYR A 289 14.65 1.95 -2.87
N ASP A 290 13.57 1.94 -2.12
CA ASP A 290 12.52 2.96 -2.13
C ASP A 290 12.05 3.21 -0.69
N PHE A 291 11.56 4.42 -0.42
CA PHE A 291 11.32 4.91 0.94
C PHE A 291 9.92 5.50 1.06
N ARG A 292 9.25 5.32 2.20
CA ARG A 292 7.99 6.02 2.48
C ARG A 292 8.03 6.63 3.86
N GLY A 293 8.02 7.95 3.91
CA GLY A 293 7.74 8.67 5.15
C GLY A 293 6.26 8.55 5.53
N ASP A 294 5.98 8.36 6.81
CA ASP A 294 4.62 8.43 7.34
C ASP A 294 4.67 8.96 8.77
N SER A 295 3.73 9.82 9.13
CA SER A 295 3.62 10.33 10.50
C SER A 295 2.87 9.37 11.41
N ASN A 296 2.31 8.30 10.84
CA ASN A 296 1.52 7.31 11.55
C ASN A 296 1.85 5.88 11.09
N PHE A 297 1.96 4.95 12.05
CA PHE A 297 2.08 3.53 11.74
C PHE A 297 0.77 2.80 11.99
N LYS A 298 0.36 2.04 10.97
CA LYS A 298 -0.94 1.37 10.90
C LYS A 298 -0.71 -0.09 10.51
N PRO A 299 -1.57 -1.03 10.90
CA PRO A 299 -1.49 -2.43 10.45
C PRO A 299 -1.48 -2.55 8.91
N ASN A 300 -2.22 -1.65 8.26
CA ASN A 300 -2.35 -1.55 6.82
C ASN A 300 -1.13 -0.90 6.14
N SER A 301 -0.25 -0.20 6.88
CA SER A 301 0.94 0.46 6.29
C SER A 301 1.89 -0.56 5.64
N PRO A 302 2.45 -0.28 4.46
CA PRO A 302 2.12 0.82 3.55
C PRO A 302 0.94 0.42 2.65
N GLU A 303 -0.11 1.24 2.58
CA GLU A 303 -1.21 1.02 1.64
C GLU A 303 -1.58 2.32 0.94
N SER A 304 -2.16 2.19 -0.25
CA SER A 304 -2.73 3.29 -1.01
C SER A 304 -4.02 3.77 -0.38
N ASN A 305 -4.35 5.04 -0.63
CA ASN A 305 -5.60 5.60 -0.15
C ASN A 305 -6.83 4.91 -0.79
N GLY A 306 -6.69 4.36 -1.99
CA GLY A 306 -7.73 3.54 -2.64
C GLY A 306 -8.10 2.29 -1.83
N MET A 307 -7.11 1.61 -1.22
CA MET A 307 -7.37 0.49 -0.31
C MET A 307 -7.95 0.95 1.03
N ILE A 308 -7.34 1.98 1.61
CA ILE A 308 -7.65 2.45 2.97
C ILE A 308 -9.03 3.12 3.05
N TRP A 309 -9.39 3.92 2.05
CA TRP A 309 -10.65 4.65 2.10
C TRP A 309 -11.84 3.76 1.82
N TYR A 310 -11.70 2.81 0.89
CA TYR A 310 -12.71 1.79 0.64
C TYR A 310 -13.02 0.98 1.90
N SER A 311 -11.97 0.47 2.58
CA SER A 311 -12.13 -0.25 3.84
C SER A 311 -12.72 0.61 4.96
N SER A 312 -12.30 1.88 5.06
CA SER A 312 -12.88 2.82 6.01
C SER A 312 -14.38 3.02 5.77
N THR A 313 -14.82 3.13 4.53
CA THR A 313 -16.24 3.26 4.20
C THR A 313 -17.04 2.04 4.64
N ILE A 314 -16.60 0.83 4.26
CA ILE A 314 -17.32 -0.40 4.62
C ILE A 314 -17.33 -0.58 6.14
N SER A 315 -16.17 -0.53 6.78
CA SER A 315 -16.07 -0.75 8.22
C SER A 315 -16.85 0.29 9.04
N ASN A 316 -16.93 1.55 8.60
CA ASN A 316 -17.79 2.56 9.24
C ASN A 316 -19.29 2.32 8.99
N SER A 317 -19.65 1.54 7.97
CA SER A 317 -21.03 1.17 7.63
C SER A 317 -21.50 -0.09 8.36
N CYS A 318 -20.56 -0.84 8.94
CA CYS A 318 -20.83 -2.08 9.67
C CYS A 318 -20.91 -1.85 11.18
N MET A 319 -21.63 -2.74 11.87
CA MET A 319 -21.66 -2.83 13.33
C MET A 319 -21.81 -4.28 13.77
N ARG A 320 -21.45 -4.59 15.02
CA ARG A 320 -21.82 -5.87 15.63
C ARG A 320 -23.18 -5.74 16.31
N SER A 321 -24.09 -6.67 16.00
CA SER A 321 -25.37 -6.81 16.70
C SER A 321 -25.18 -7.45 18.08
N ALA A 322 -26.25 -7.46 18.89
CA ALA A 322 -26.21 -7.99 20.25
C ALA A 322 -25.88 -9.49 20.31
N ASP A 323 -26.20 -10.24 19.26
CA ASP A 323 -25.86 -11.66 19.06
C ASP A 323 -24.47 -11.88 18.45
N GLY A 324 -23.68 -10.80 18.27
CA GLY A 324 -22.30 -10.85 17.82
C GLY A 324 -22.10 -10.90 16.30
N GLN A 325 -23.17 -10.96 15.51
CA GLN A 325 -23.09 -10.94 14.04
C GLN A 325 -22.63 -9.58 13.53
N ILE A 326 -21.93 -9.56 12.39
CA ILE A 326 -21.55 -8.31 11.73
C ILE A 326 -22.60 -7.96 10.69
N ILE A 327 -23.23 -6.80 10.85
CA ILE A 327 -24.36 -6.36 10.03
C ILE A 327 -24.16 -4.92 9.57
N LEU A 328 -24.86 -4.54 8.50
CA LEU A 328 -24.96 -3.14 8.07
C LEU A 328 -25.76 -2.33 9.11
N LYS A 329 -25.30 -1.11 9.37
CA LYS A 329 -26.06 -0.11 10.13
C LYS A 329 -27.34 0.24 9.37
N GLU A 330 -28.45 0.38 10.11
CA GLU A 330 -29.75 0.71 9.51
C GLU A 330 -29.70 1.97 8.64
N SER A 331 -28.97 2.99 9.09
CA SER A 331 -28.84 4.30 8.43
C SER A 331 -28.21 4.26 7.04
N VAL A 332 -27.60 3.15 6.63
CA VAL A 332 -26.92 3.01 5.33
C VAL A 332 -27.41 1.81 4.51
N LYS A 333 -28.38 1.02 5.01
CA LYS A 333 -28.82 -0.21 4.33
C LYS A 333 -29.27 0.02 2.88
N GLU A 334 -29.99 1.10 2.61
CA GLU A 334 -30.45 1.45 1.26
C GLU A 334 -29.29 1.69 0.28
N LYS A 335 -28.18 2.27 0.76
CA LYS A 335 -26.98 2.53 -0.05
C LYS A 335 -26.27 1.26 -0.48
N PHE A 336 -26.45 0.18 0.28
CA PHE A 336 -25.89 -1.15 0.01
C PHE A 336 -26.98 -2.14 -0.42
N ALA A 337 -28.15 -1.69 -0.90
CA ALA A 337 -29.26 -2.58 -1.27
C ALA A 337 -28.87 -3.65 -2.31
N ALA A 338 -27.94 -3.33 -3.21
CA ALA A 338 -27.41 -4.27 -4.21
C ALA A 338 -26.43 -5.31 -3.62
N ASN A 339 -25.89 -5.08 -2.43
CA ASN A 339 -25.14 -6.09 -1.67
C ASN A 339 -25.40 -5.95 -0.14
N PRO A 340 -26.52 -6.50 0.36
CA PRO A 340 -26.87 -6.41 1.78
C PRO A 340 -25.92 -7.20 2.70
N ASN A 341 -25.07 -8.07 2.13
CA ASN A 341 -24.12 -8.90 2.87
C ASN A 341 -22.69 -8.34 2.88
N ILE A 342 -22.46 -7.14 2.34
CA ILE A 342 -21.12 -6.55 2.18
C ILE A 342 -20.27 -6.56 3.46
N CYS A 343 -20.86 -6.42 4.64
CA CYS A 343 -20.13 -6.53 5.90
C CYS A 343 -19.55 -7.94 6.11
N GLN A 344 -20.34 -8.98 5.87
CA GLN A 344 -19.88 -10.35 5.96
C GLN A 344 -18.82 -10.65 4.90
N ASP A 345 -19.06 -10.23 3.66
CA ASP A 345 -18.16 -10.48 2.53
C ASP A 345 -16.82 -9.78 2.75
N TYR A 346 -16.83 -8.51 3.20
CA TYR A 346 -15.62 -7.76 3.49
C TYR A 346 -14.81 -8.41 4.61
N PHE A 347 -15.43 -8.69 5.77
CA PHE A 347 -14.70 -9.17 6.93
C PHE A 347 -14.25 -10.63 6.83
N THR A 348 -14.69 -11.38 5.81
CA THR A 348 -14.16 -12.70 5.46
C THR A 348 -12.98 -12.62 4.48
N ALA A 349 -12.95 -11.63 3.58
CA ALA A 349 -11.85 -11.43 2.63
C ALA A 349 -11.43 -9.95 2.46
N PRO A 350 -10.89 -9.32 3.53
CA PRO A 350 -10.64 -7.89 3.55
C PRO A 350 -9.49 -7.45 2.63
N PHE A 351 -8.43 -8.25 2.47
CA PHE A 351 -7.35 -7.89 1.54
C PHE A 351 -7.86 -7.89 0.09
N ALA A 352 -8.60 -8.92 -0.31
CA ALA A 352 -9.12 -9.06 -1.66
C ALA A 352 -10.06 -7.90 -2.04
N HIS A 353 -10.95 -7.48 -1.14
CA HIS A 353 -11.83 -6.33 -1.36
C HIS A 353 -11.03 -5.04 -1.58
N ARG A 354 -10.07 -4.76 -0.69
CA ARG A 354 -9.24 -3.54 -0.79
C ARG A 354 -8.38 -3.55 -2.05
N TRP A 355 -7.76 -4.69 -2.38
CA TRP A 355 -6.96 -4.81 -3.59
C TRP A 355 -7.78 -4.60 -4.86
N SER A 356 -8.96 -5.23 -4.95
CA SER A 356 -9.87 -5.01 -6.08
C SER A 356 -10.36 -3.56 -6.16
N ALA A 357 -10.57 -2.88 -5.03
CA ALA A 357 -10.90 -1.45 -5.01
C ALA A 357 -9.77 -0.58 -5.58
N ALA A 358 -8.51 -0.87 -5.23
CA ALA A 358 -7.37 -0.16 -5.83
C ALA A 358 -7.28 -0.41 -7.34
N ARG A 359 -7.48 -1.66 -7.79
CA ARG A 359 -7.57 -2.00 -9.22
C ARG A 359 -8.70 -1.25 -9.92
N ALA A 360 -9.85 -1.10 -9.27
CA ALA A 360 -10.98 -0.36 -9.81
C ALA A 360 -10.72 1.13 -9.95
N GLY A 361 -10.09 1.75 -8.94
CA GLY A 361 -9.59 3.11 -9.05
C GLY A 361 -8.63 3.31 -10.22
N LEU A 362 -7.66 2.40 -10.36
CA LEU A 362 -6.70 2.47 -11.46
C LEU A 362 -7.38 2.28 -12.83
N ALA A 363 -8.28 1.31 -12.96
CA ALA A 363 -9.02 1.09 -14.21
C ALA A 363 -9.83 2.33 -14.62
N THR A 364 -10.39 3.05 -13.65
CA THR A 364 -11.08 4.33 -13.89
C THR A 364 -10.16 5.36 -14.53
N TRP A 365 -8.91 5.47 -14.04
CA TRP A 365 -7.93 6.41 -14.55
C TRP A 365 -7.29 5.99 -15.88
N LEU A 366 -7.13 4.70 -16.13
CA LEU A 366 -6.50 4.21 -17.36
C LEU A 366 -7.45 4.23 -18.55
N PHE A 367 -8.72 3.88 -18.35
CA PHE A 367 -9.63 3.51 -19.43
C PHE A 367 -10.76 4.51 -19.66
N HIS A 368 -10.64 5.75 -19.16
CA HIS A 368 -11.57 6.82 -19.50
C HIS A 368 -11.67 7.02 -21.02
N SER A 369 -12.81 7.48 -21.52
CA SER A 369 -12.99 7.75 -22.95
C SER A 369 -12.05 8.84 -23.45
N ARG A 370 -11.82 8.86 -24.77
CA ARG A 370 -11.03 9.89 -25.45
C ARG A 370 -11.56 11.31 -25.26
N GLU A 371 -12.87 11.43 -25.11
CA GLU A 371 -13.56 12.71 -24.87
C GLU A 371 -13.16 13.34 -23.52
N LEU A 372 -12.65 12.53 -22.60
CA LEU A 372 -12.19 12.95 -21.28
C LEU A 372 -10.67 13.13 -21.21
N ASP A 373 -9.94 12.99 -22.33
CA ASP A 373 -8.47 13.07 -22.33
C ASP A 373 -7.97 14.42 -21.78
N SER A 374 -8.63 15.54 -22.10
CA SER A 374 -8.27 16.85 -21.55
C SER A 374 -8.49 16.94 -20.04
N LEU A 375 -9.62 16.42 -19.54
CA LEU A 375 -9.91 16.39 -18.11
C LEU A 375 -8.82 15.59 -17.40
N PHE A 376 -8.51 14.38 -17.86
CA PHE A 376 -7.55 13.51 -17.19
C PHE A 376 -6.08 13.93 -17.36
N ALA A 377 -5.75 14.69 -18.41
CA ALA A 377 -4.41 15.22 -18.63
C ALA A 377 -4.10 16.44 -17.76
N ASP A 378 -5.12 17.23 -17.40
CA ASP A 378 -4.97 18.36 -16.49
C ASP A 378 -4.98 17.86 -15.04
N SER A 379 -3.85 18.05 -14.34
CA SER A 379 -3.70 17.62 -12.95
C SER A 379 -4.31 18.59 -11.95
N GLU A 380 -4.75 19.77 -12.38
CA GLU A 380 -5.47 20.73 -11.54
C GLU A 380 -6.99 20.49 -11.54
N ASP A 381 -7.51 19.84 -12.60
CA ASP A 381 -8.92 19.50 -12.72
C ASP A 381 -9.29 18.31 -11.82
N ASN A 382 -10.19 18.56 -10.86
CA ASN A 382 -10.63 17.55 -9.90
C ASN A 382 -11.39 16.39 -10.56
N VAL A 383 -10.89 15.17 -10.35
CA VAL A 383 -11.60 13.92 -10.66
C VAL A 383 -11.88 13.18 -9.36
N THR A 384 -13.15 13.14 -8.99
CA THR A 384 -13.65 12.41 -7.83
C THR A 384 -14.08 11.02 -8.27
N VAL A 385 -13.52 9.96 -7.69
CA VAL A 385 -14.01 8.61 -7.95
C VAL A 385 -15.21 8.27 -7.08
N TYR A 386 -16.12 7.46 -7.63
CA TYR A 386 -17.30 6.95 -6.96
C TYR A 386 -17.21 5.41 -6.88
N PRO A 387 -16.87 4.85 -5.70
CA PRO A 387 -16.65 3.43 -5.53
C PRO A 387 -17.95 2.63 -5.73
N SER A 388 -17.78 1.40 -6.23
CA SER A 388 -18.83 0.38 -6.29
C SER A 388 -18.77 -0.52 -5.06
N TYR A 389 -19.92 -0.81 -4.45
CA TYR A 389 -20.06 -1.72 -3.32
C TYR A 389 -20.76 -3.04 -3.66
N SER A 390 -21.27 -3.15 -4.89
CA SER A 390 -21.99 -4.35 -5.37
C SER A 390 -21.16 -5.19 -6.33
N ASN A 391 -20.20 -4.58 -7.03
CA ASN A 391 -19.34 -5.28 -7.98
C ASN A 391 -17.95 -4.64 -8.05
N LEU A 392 -16.95 -5.34 -7.52
CA LEU A 392 -15.53 -4.96 -7.59
C LEU A 392 -14.80 -5.58 -8.79
N GLY A 393 -15.54 -6.18 -9.72
CA GLY A 393 -15.08 -6.72 -10.99
C GLY A 393 -15.02 -5.69 -12.13
N MET A 394 -15.10 -4.40 -11.81
CA MET A 394 -15.23 -3.32 -12.79
C MET A 394 -14.62 -2.01 -12.29
N ALA A 395 -14.34 -1.10 -13.23
CA ALA A 395 -13.86 0.26 -12.93
C ALA A 395 -14.88 1.01 -12.08
N PHE A 396 -14.40 1.90 -11.21
CA PHE A 396 -15.26 2.82 -10.49
C PHE A 396 -15.80 3.90 -11.41
N ASP A 397 -16.95 4.44 -11.04
CA ASP A 397 -17.50 5.65 -11.65
C ASP A 397 -16.67 6.86 -11.20
N HIS A 398 -16.81 8.01 -11.86
CA HIS A 398 -16.05 9.23 -11.56
C HIS A 398 -16.81 10.50 -11.94
N SER A 399 -16.44 11.63 -11.34
CA SER A 399 -16.91 12.94 -11.76
C SER A 399 -16.36 13.28 -13.15
N GLY A 400 -17.19 13.89 -13.99
CA GLY A 400 -16.83 14.42 -15.29
C GLY A 400 -17.76 15.57 -15.68
N ARG A 401 -17.51 16.23 -16.81
CA ARG A 401 -18.38 17.31 -17.33
C ARG A 401 -19.73 16.80 -17.87
N GLU A 402 -20.14 15.58 -17.53
CA GLU A 402 -21.26 14.86 -18.12
C GLU A 402 -22.04 14.00 -17.11
N ASP A 403 -23.26 13.60 -17.47
CA ASP A 403 -24.21 12.89 -16.61
C ASP A 403 -23.86 11.40 -16.36
N LYS A 404 -22.91 10.82 -17.11
CA LYS A 404 -22.52 9.39 -16.99
C LYS A 404 -21.01 9.20 -17.24
N PRO A 405 -20.35 8.27 -16.52
CA PRO A 405 -18.96 7.92 -16.80
C PRO A 405 -18.83 7.32 -18.20
N LYS A 406 -17.76 7.68 -18.90
CA LYS A 406 -17.45 7.17 -20.24
C LYS A 406 -16.09 6.49 -20.22
N PHE A 407 -16.08 5.24 -20.67
CA PHE A 407 -14.87 4.43 -20.81
C PHE A 407 -14.63 4.07 -22.28
N LEU A 408 -13.41 3.64 -22.59
CA LEU A 408 -13.07 3.10 -23.91
C LEU A 408 -13.96 1.90 -24.26
N PRO A 409 -14.60 1.87 -25.45
CA PRO A 409 -15.44 0.73 -25.86
C PRO A 409 -14.68 -0.60 -25.85
N GLU A 410 -13.40 -0.61 -26.21
CA GLU A 410 -12.55 -1.79 -26.21
C GLU A 410 -12.38 -2.39 -24.81
N PHE A 411 -12.31 -1.55 -23.79
CA PHE A 411 -12.27 -1.96 -22.40
C PHE A 411 -13.63 -2.50 -21.95
N LEU A 412 -14.72 -1.75 -22.19
CA LEU A 412 -16.07 -2.15 -21.77
C LEU A 412 -16.49 -3.49 -22.39
N ASN A 413 -16.23 -3.69 -23.68
CA ASN A 413 -16.60 -4.91 -24.40
C ASN A 413 -15.86 -6.16 -23.90
N ASN A 414 -14.72 -6.00 -23.22
CA ASN A 414 -13.87 -7.10 -22.76
C ASN A 414 -13.61 -7.08 -21.24
N GLN A 415 -14.34 -6.25 -20.49
CA GLN A 415 -14.02 -5.90 -19.11
C GLN A 415 -13.88 -7.14 -18.21
N THR A 416 -14.81 -8.10 -18.31
CA THR A 416 -14.80 -9.33 -17.51
C THR A 416 -13.51 -10.14 -17.69
N GLU A 417 -12.98 -10.20 -18.91
CA GLU A 417 -11.75 -10.95 -19.19
C GLU A 417 -10.51 -10.14 -18.83
N TYR A 418 -10.52 -8.85 -19.15
CA TYR A 418 -9.45 -7.92 -18.78
C TYR A 418 -9.26 -7.84 -17.27
N TRP A 419 -10.32 -7.94 -16.48
CA TRP A 419 -10.23 -7.87 -15.03
C TRP A 419 -9.38 -8.96 -14.39
N LYS A 420 -9.39 -10.18 -14.97
CA LYS A 420 -8.60 -11.33 -14.52
C LYS A 420 -7.10 -11.16 -14.76
N ARG A 421 -6.70 -10.21 -15.59
CA ARG A 421 -5.30 -10.06 -16.03
C ARG A 421 -4.56 -9.07 -15.15
N ASN A 422 -3.27 -9.30 -14.93
CA ASN A 422 -2.42 -8.38 -14.17
C ASN A 422 -2.29 -6.98 -14.80
N ASP A 423 -2.59 -6.84 -16.09
CA ASP A 423 -2.52 -5.60 -16.84
C ASP A 423 -3.88 -4.92 -17.05
N LEU A 424 -4.98 -5.47 -16.53
CA LEU A 424 -6.34 -4.96 -16.73
C LEU A 424 -6.72 -4.79 -18.23
N GLY A 425 -6.07 -5.54 -19.13
CA GLY A 425 -6.25 -5.38 -20.59
C GLY A 425 -5.43 -4.26 -21.22
N PHE A 426 -4.67 -3.49 -20.45
CA PHE A 426 -3.88 -2.34 -20.89
C PHE A 426 -2.92 -2.67 -22.04
N ASN A 427 -2.17 -3.78 -21.93
CA ASN A 427 -1.24 -4.17 -23.00
C ASN A 427 -1.96 -4.55 -24.29
N THR A 428 -3.19 -5.07 -24.21
CA THR A 428 -3.98 -5.41 -25.40
C THR A 428 -4.48 -4.15 -26.10
N ILE A 429 -4.99 -3.17 -25.34
CA ILE A 429 -5.49 -1.90 -25.90
C ILE A 429 -4.35 -1.08 -26.52
N THR A 430 -3.19 -1.03 -25.87
CA THR A 430 -2.03 -0.25 -26.33
C THR A 430 -1.12 -1.01 -27.29
N GLY A 431 -1.30 -2.32 -27.44
CA GLY A 431 -0.39 -3.17 -28.21
C GLY A 431 1.01 -3.36 -27.60
N LEU A 432 1.24 -3.01 -26.32
CA LEU A 432 2.52 -3.25 -25.65
C LEU A 432 2.91 -4.74 -25.68
N GLY A 433 4.18 -5.01 -25.97
CA GLY A 433 4.71 -6.36 -26.19
C GLY A 433 4.35 -6.99 -27.54
N THR A 434 3.81 -6.20 -28.48
CA THR A 434 3.64 -6.59 -29.90
C THR A 434 4.68 -5.89 -30.78
N ASN A 435 4.65 -6.16 -32.09
CA ASN A 435 5.53 -5.50 -33.07
C ASN A 435 5.11 -4.05 -33.37
N HIS A 436 3.87 -3.67 -33.04
CA HIS A 436 3.30 -2.36 -33.37
C HIS A 436 2.61 -1.73 -32.14
N PRO A 437 3.34 -1.48 -31.04
CA PRO A 437 2.75 -0.84 -29.86
C PRO A 437 2.43 0.63 -30.13
N ASP A 438 1.26 1.09 -29.68
CA ASP A 438 0.93 2.50 -29.54
C ASP A 438 1.56 3.04 -28.25
N LYS A 439 2.86 3.34 -28.34
CA LYS A 439 3.66 3.88 -27.23
C LYS A 439 3.15 5.25 -26.77
N GLY A 440 2.54 6.03 -27.67
CA GLY A 440 2.00 7.34 -27.35
C GLY A 440 0.78 7.22 -26.44
N LEU A 441 -0.16 6.36 -26.81
CA LEU A 441 -1.32 6.05 -25.96
C LEU A 441 -0.90 5.42 -24.63
N ALA A 442 0.04 4.46 -24.65
CA ALA A 442 0.52 3.84 -23.43
C ALA A 442 1.12 4.87 -22.45
N PHE A 443 1.97 5.76 -22.96
CA PHE A 443 2.57 6.82 -22.16
C PHE A 443 1.51 7.79 -21.62
N GLU A 444 0.60 8.27 -22.48
CA GLU A 444 -0.46 9.20 -22.09
C GLU A 444 -1.31 8.70 -20.91
N ARG A 445 -1.74 7.43 -20.93
CA ARG A 445 -2.58 6.87 -19.86
C ARG A 445 -1.84 6.65 -18.56
N LEU A 446 -0.60 6.18 -18.64
CA LEU A 446 0.24 6.01 -17.45
C LEU A 446 0.61 7.37 -16.87
N ARG A 447 1.02 8.33 -17.70
CA ARG A 447 1.30 9.72 -17.30
C ARG A 447 0.10 10.35 -16.60
N ASN A 448 -1.09 10.29 -17.19
CA ASN A 448 -2.29 10.88 -16.58
C ASN A 448 -2.59 10.24 -15.20
N SER A 449 -2.42 8.92 -15.08
CA SER A 449 -2.63 8.21 -13.81
C SER A 449 -1.58 8.60 -12.75
N VAL A 450 -0.31 8.73 -13.15
CA VAL A 450 0.78 9.16 -12.28
C VAL A 450 0.59 10.62 -11.87
N ASN A 451 0.38 11.55 -12.82
CA ASN A 451 0.12 12.96 -12.51
C ASN A 451 -1.04 13.14 -11.53
N ARG A 452 -2.11 12.33 -11.63
CA ARG A 452 -3.24 12.36 -10.67
C ARG A 452 -2.90 11.77 -9.31
N HIS A 453 -2.00 10.80 -9.26
CA HIS A 453 -1.48 10.29 -8.00
C HIS A 453 -0.64 11.35 -7.30
N THR A 454 0.28 11.99 -8.04
CA THR A 454 1.19 13.02 -7.58
C THR A 454 0.45 14.28 -7.16
N ASP A 455 -0.43 14.79 -8.03
CA ASP A 455 -1.24 15.98 -7.78
C ASP A 455 -2.54 15.59 -7.07
N TRP A 456 -2.32 14.96 -5.93
CA TRP A 456 -3.33 14.44 -5.05
C TRP A 456 -4.39 15.48 -4.62
N TYR A 457 -4.15 16.78 -4.78
CA TYR A 457 -5.13 17.84 -4.52
C TYR A 457 -6.34 17.82 -5.49
N ALA A 458 -6.18 17.25 -6.69
CA ALA A 458 -7.24 17.14 -7.70
C ALA A 458 -7.77 15.70 -7.87
N SER A 459 -7.53 14.84 -6.89
CA SER A 459 -7.99 13.45 -6.90
C SER A 459 -8.90 13.20 -5.69
N GLY A 460 -10.21 13.21 -5.95
CA GLY A 460 -11.24 13.07 -4.92
C GLY A 460 -11.78 11.65 -4.74
N TYR A 461 -12.46 11.42 -3.63
CA TYR A 461 -13.23 10.21 -3.36
C TYR A 461 -14.53 10.57 -2.64
N ASP A 462 -15.66 10.15 -3.20
CA ASP A 462 -16.96 10.29 -2.56
C ASP A 462 -17.57 8.91 -2.31
N ASP A 463 -17.76 8.58 -1.04
CA ASP A 463 -18.27 7.29 -0.63
C ASP A 463 -19.76 7.09 -0.92
N LYS A 464 -20.53 8.16 -1.20
CA LYS A 464 -22.00 8.13 -1.39
C LYS A 464 -22.80 7.50 -0.23
N VAL A 465 -22.18 7.27 0.92
CA VAL A 465 -22.75 6.49 2.05
C VAL A 465 -23.08 7.37 3.24
N SER A 466 -22.23 8.33 3.59
CA SER A 466 -22.57 9.25 4.67
C SER A 466 -23.69 10.21 4.21
N GLY A 467 -24.72 10.45 5.04
CA GLY A 467 -25.85 11.36 4.71
C GLY A 467 -25.49 12.83 4.53
N SER A 468 -24.20 13.13 4.47
CA SER A 468 -23.59 14.34 3.97
C SER A 468 -22.74 13.90 2.79
N GLU A 469 -22.83 14.55 1.63
CA GLU A 469 -21.91 14.41 0.49
C GLU A 469 -20.47 14.75 0.92
N LYS A 470 -19.88 13.94 1.81
CA LYS A 470 -18.54 14.12 2.35
C LYS A 470 -17.58 13.60 1.32
N ILE A 471 -17.40 14.42 0.31
CA ILE A 471 -16.32 14.29 -0.64
C ILE A 471 -15.02 14.43 0.17
N LYS A 472 -14.19 13.38 0.14
CA LYS A 472 -12.76 13.54 0.43
C LYS A 472 -12.19 14.22 -0.80
N THR A 473 -12.12 15.55 -0.75
CA THR A 473 -11.86 16.40 -1.91
C THR A 473 -10.46 16.24 -2.51
N GLN A 474 -9.56 15.61 -1.78
CA GLN A 474 -8.17 15.41 -2.17
C GLN A 474 -7.64 14.11 -1.58
N ALA A 475 -6.53 13.64 -2.14
CA ALA A 475 -5.68 12.53 -1.72
C ALA A 475 -6.09 11.13 -2.18
N TYR A 476 -7.05 10.98 -3.09
CA TYR A 476 -7.35 9.66 -3.62
C TYR A 476 -6.21 9.18 -4.52
N SER A 477 -5.69 7.98 -4.24
CA SER A 477 -4.78 7.31 -5.16
C SER A 477 -4.89 5.80 -5.02
N PRO A 478 -4.94 5.03 -6.12
CA PRO A 478 -4.80 3.59 -6.08
C PRO A 478 -3.35 3.15 -5.81
N PHE A 479 -2.38 4.06 -5.91
CA PHE A 479 -0.96 3.81 -5.70
C PHE A 479 -0.49 4.19 -4.28
N VAL A 480 0.53 3.49 -3.83
CA VAL A 480 1.33 3.81 -2.64
C VAL A 480 2.31 4.91 -3.03
N ALA A 481 2.22 6.08 -2.39
CA ALA A 481 3.25 7.11 -2.47
C ALA A 481 4.52 6.65 -1.72
N SER A 482 5.67 6.82 -2.36
CA SER A 482 7.01 6.58 -1.81
C SER A 482 8.03 7.44 -2.54
N SER A 483 9.32 7.27 -2.28
CA SER A 483 10.40 8.00 -2.93
C SER A 483 11.69 7.21 -2.89
N PHE A 484 12.33 7.02 -4.04
CA PHE A 484 13.65 6.38 -4.10
C PHE A 484 14.76 7.33 -3.65
N GLU A 485 14.42 8.59 -3.38
CA GLU A 485 15.27 9.58 -2.75
C GLU A 485 14.68 9.95 -1.38
N MET A 486 15.33 9.45 -0.32
CA MET A 486 14.79 9.52 1.05
C MET A 486 14.42 10.94 1.52
N GLN A 487 15.08 12.00 1.05
CA GLN A 487 14.73 13.37 1.42
C GLN A 487 13.31 13.76 0.99
N ALA A 488 12.89 13.37 -0.21
CA ALA A 488 11.55 13.69 -0.69
C ALA A 488 10.46 12.99 0.17
N SER A 489 10.76 11.80 0.69
CA SER A 489 9.90 11.12 1.66
C SER A 489 10.01 11.65 3.10
N ASP A 490 11.12 12.30 3.47
CA ASP A 490 11.40 12.76 4.84
C ASP A 490 10.34 13.74 5.37
N GLY A 491 9.76 14.56 4.48
CA GLY A 491 8.70 15.52 4.84
C GLY A 491 7.45 14.85 5.42
N PHE A 492 7.11 13.64 4.97
CA PHE A 492 5.92 12.91 5.40
C PHE A 492 6.12 12.16 6.73
N THR A 493 7.34 12.12 7.26
CA THR A 493 7.64 11.49 8.56
C THR A 493 7.05 12.27 9.74
N SER A 494 6.58 13.49 9.51
CA SER A 494 6.11 14.42 10.53
C SER A 494 4.61 14.68 10.41
N PRO A 495 3.89 14.92 11.53
CA PRO A 495 2.51 15.42 11.49
C PRO A 495 2.39 16.62 10.55
N GLY A 496 1.41 16.60 9.65
CA GLY A 496 1.22 17.63 8.63
C GLY A 496 -0.24 17.76 8.19
N VAL A 497 -0.50 18.67 7.23
CA VAL A 497 -1.85 18.98 6.72
C VAL A 497 -2.58 17.73 6.21
N THR A 498 -1.82 16.78 5.68
CA THR A 498 -2.32 15.59 4.99
C THR A 498 -2.31 14.33 5.86
N VAL A 499 -1.55 14.34 6.96
CA VAL A 499 -1.48 13.22 7.90
C VAL A 499 -1.66 13.71 9.33
N ASN A 500 -2.88 13.58 9.83
CA ASN A 500 -3.25 13.95 11.19
C ASN A 500 -2.55 13.02 12.20
N SER A 501 -1.58 13.56 12.92
CA SER A 501 -1.06 13.01 14.17
C SER A 501 -0.84 14.15 15.16
N PRO A 502 -0.75 13.88 16.47
CA PRO A 502 -0.45 14.92 17.45
C PRO A 502 0.82 15.68 17.06
N ALA A 503 0.77 17.01 17.11
CA ALA A 503 1.93 17.88 16.85
C ALA A 503 2.93 17.78 18.01
N ASP A 504 3.59 16.63 18.13
CA ASP A 504 4.60 16.33 19.15
C ASP A 504 6.00 16.90 18.81
N GLY A 505 6.11 17.52 17.62
CA GLY A 505 7.36 18.10 17.11
C GLY A 505 8.35 17.06 16.60
N CYS A 506 7.90 15.81 16.41
CA CYS A 506 8.77 14.68 16.10
C CYS A 506 8.56 14.15 14.69
N LYS A 507 9.61 13.49 14.18
CA LYS A 507 9.51 12.55 13.07
C LYS A 507 9.16 11.18 13.60
N HIS A 508 8.44 10.38 12.81
CA HIS A 508 7.86 9.13 13.27
C HIS A 508 8.40 7.96 12.45
N TRP A 509 7.98 7.80 11.19
CA TRP A 509 8.27 6.57 10.45
C TRP A 509 8.90 6.82 9.10
N MET A 510 9.96 6.07 8.81
CA MET A 510 10.45 5.86 7.47
C MET A 510 10.43 4.36 7.17
N PHE A 511 9.59 3.97 6.23
CA PHE A 511 9.48 2.61 5.72
C PHE A 511 10.46 2.41 4.57
N VAL A 512 11.13 1.27 4.54
CA VAL A 512 12.09 0.92 3.49
C VAL A 512 11.56 -0.29 2.70
N PHE A 513 11.52 -0.13 1.38
CA PHE A 513 11.17 -1.17 0.43
C PHE A 513 12.37 -1.58 -0.39
N LYS A 514 12.39 -2.85 -0.79
CA LYS A 514 13.33 -3.36 -1.80
C LYS A 514 12.55 -3.83 -3.02
N ILE A 515 12.97 -3.38 -4.18
CA ILE A 515 12.25 -3.59 -5.44
C ILE A 515 13.20 -4.28 -6.40
N LYS A 516 12.78 -5.35 -7.09
CA LYS A 516 13.65 -5.91 -8.13
C LYS A 516 13.78 -4.91 -9.26
N ARG A 517 15.01 -4.73 -9.75
CA ARG A 517 15.32 -3.77 -10.81
C ARG A 517 14.55 -4.03 -12.11
N ASP A 518 14.16 -5.28 -12.39
CA ASP A 518 13.33 -5.63 -13.54
C ASP A 518 11.84 -5.27 -13.36
N GLN A 519 11.41 -4.94 -12.14
CA GLN A 519 10.06 -4.47 -11.81
C GLN A 519 9.92 -2.95 -11.91
N TRP A 520 11.02 -2.20 -11.94
CA TRP A 520 11.03 -0.77 -12.23
C TRP A 520 10.48 -0.52 -13.64
N TYR A 521 9.40 0.25 -13.74
CA TYR A 521 8.69 0.55 -14.98
C TYR A 521 8.68 2.07 -15.20
N SER A 522 9.30 2.52 -16.28
CA SER A 522 9.55 3.93 -16.58
C SER A 522 9.19 4.27 -18.03
N SER A 523 9.35 5.53 -18.43
CA SER A 523 9.20 5.94 -19.84
C SER A 523 10.03 5.06 -20.80
N ARG A 524 11.23 4.65 -20.38
CA ARG A 524 12.09 3.73 -21.15
C ARG A 524 11.43 2.37 -21.37
N SER A 525 10.74 1.83 -20.36
CA SER A 525 10.01 0.56 -20.49
C SER A 525 8.95 0.64 -21.61
N ILE A 526 8.24 1.77 -21.71
CA ILE A 526 7.25 2.02 -22.77
C ILE A 526 7.93 2.17 -24.12
N ALA A 527 9.03 2.93 -24.19
CA ALA A 527 9.81 3.10 -25.41
C ALA A 527 10.39 1.78 -25.94
N GLU A 528 10.70 0.83 -25.06
CA GLU A 528 11.13 -0.53 -25.41
C GLU A 528 9.95 -1.47 -25.73
N GLY A 529 8.70 -1.01 -25.57
CA GLY A 529 7.50 -1.82 -25.79
C GLY A 529 7.29 -2.89 -24.72
N LYS A 530 7.90 -2.75 -23.54
CA LYS A 530 7.78 -3.69 -22.42
C LYS A 530 6.34 -3.71 -21.91
N LYS A 531 5.80 -4.93 -21.72
CA LYS A 531 4.47 -5.13 -21.13
C LYS A 531 4.42 -4.61 -19.70
N VAL A 532 3.31 -3.99 -19.35
CA VAL A 532 2.96 -3.63 -17.97
C VAL A 532 2.41 -4.84 -17.23
N ASP A 533 2.76 -4.97 -15.96
CA ASP A 533 2.14 -5.85 -14.97
C ASP A 533 1.85 -5.03 -13.71
N PHE A 534 0.60 -4.59 -13.52
CA PHE A 534 0.22 -3.77 -12.35
C PHE A 534 0.26 -4.54 -11.02
N ASN A 535 0.35 -5.87 -11.06
CA ASN A 535 0.52 -6.69 -9.88
C ASN A 535 2.00 -6.80 -9.45
N ARG A 536 2.96 -6.32 -10.26
CA ARG A 536 4.41 -6.44 -9.97
C ARG A 536 5.21 -5.17 -10.18
N ASN A 537 4.82 -4.31 -11.12
CA ASN A 537 5.60 -3.14 -11.47
C ASN A 537 5.49 -2.03 -10.44
N TRP A 538 6.59 -1.31 -10.32
CA TRP A 538 6.74 -0.07 -9.59
C TRP A 538 6.98 1.04 -10.61
N PHE A 539 6.11 2.04 -10.65
CA PHE A 539 6.06 3.06 -11.71
C PHE A 539 6.92 4.26 -11.34
N ASP A 540 7.85 4.61 -12.22
CA ASP A 540 8.74 5.75 -12.03
C ASP A 540 8.02 7.06 -12.26
N GLU A 541 7.67 7.73 -11.17
CA GLU A 541 6.93 8.98 -11.20
C GLU A 541 7.69 10.08 -11.95
N THR A 542 9.00 10.18 -11.74
CA THR A 542 9.82 11.24 -12.36
C THR A 542 9.84 11.13 -13.88
N SER A 543 9.79 9.91 -14.43
CA SER A 543 9.84 9.70 -15.88
C SER A 543 8.46 9.57 -16.55
N LEU A 544 7.43 9.25 -15.77
CA LEU A 544 6.07 9.06 -16.25
C LEU A 544 5.20 10.29 -16.00
N GLY A 545 5.48 11.07 -14.96
CA GLY A 545 4.81 12.32 -14.66
C GLY A 545 5.42 13.50 -15.42
N THR A 546 4.60 14.53 -15.66
CA THR A 546 5.00 15.75 -16.38
C THR A 546 4.74 17.03 -15.58
N ASN A 547 4.20 16.91 -14.37
CA ASN A 547 4.02 18.06 -13.49
C ASN A 547 5.28 18.27 -12.64
N HIS A 548 5.42 19.49 -12.09
CA HIS A 548 6.58 19.86 -11.29
C HIS A 548 6.70 19.05 -9.98
N LEU A 549 5.57 18.53 -9.47
CA LEU A 549 5.52 17.71 -8.27
C LEU A 549 6.19 16.34 -8.50
N ALA A 550 5.95 15.70 -9.65
CA ALA A 550 6.50 14.38 -9.99
C ALA A 550 8.03 14.37 -10.03
N ASP A 551 8.59 15.49 -10.48
CA ASP A 551 10.02 15.76 -10.50
C ASP A 551 10.62 15.98 -9.09
N SER A 552 9.78 16.40 -8.14
CA SER A 552 10.16 16.70 -6.76
C SER A 552 10.02 15.51 -5.80
N GLU A 553 9.00 14.66 -6.01
CA GLU A 553 8.69 13.52 -5.15
C GLU A 553 9.59 12.32 -5.42
N ARG A 554 10.03 12.13 -6.67
CA ARG A 554 11.00 11.08 -7.05
C ARG A 554 10.53 9.70 -6.60
N ALA A 555 9.26 9.36 -6.86
CA ALA A 555 8.66 8.11 -6.42
C ALA A 555 8.86 6.92 -7.35
N LEU A 556 8.80 5.75 -6.73
CA LEU A 556 8.40 4.51 -7.38
C LEU A 556 7.01 4.14 -6.85
N ASP A 557 5.99 4.30 -7.67
CA ASP A 557 4.61 4.11 -7.24
C ASP A 557 4.15 2.66 -7.42
N ARG A 558 3.49 2.13 -6.39
CA ARG A 558 3.03 0.73 -6.37
C ARG A 558 1.52 0.64 -6.23
N LEU A 559 0.85 -0.03 -7.18
CA LEU A 559 -0.59 -0.29 -7.04
C LEU A 559 -0.88 -1.00 -5.71
N GLY A 560 -1.83 -0.46 -4.94
CA GLY A 560 -2.33 -1.06 -3.71
C GLY A 560 -1.35 -0.98 -2.54
N THR A 561 -0.43 -1.94 -2.44
CA THR A 561 0.49 -2.10 -1.30
C THR A 561 1.76 -2.83 -1.71
N ALA A 562 2.84 -2.65 -0.93
CA ALA A 562 4.02 -3.50 -1.02
C ALA A 562 3.67 -4.95 -0.61
N LEU A 563 4.10 -5.90 -1.43
CA LEU A 563 3.81 -7.33 -1.32
C LEU A 563 4.94 -8.11 -0.63
N GLU A 564 4.77 -9.44 -0.58
CA GLU A 564 5.75 -10.35 -0.03
C GLU A 564 7.13 -10.19 -0.67
N GLY A 565 8.16 -10.02 0.16
CA GLY A 565 9.54 -9.83 -0.29
C GLY A 565 9.92 -8.39 -0.66
N GLU A 566 8.96 -7.46 -0.72
CA GLU A 566 9.21 -6.03 -0.99
C GLU A 566 9.44 -5.24 0.31
N LEU A 567 8.95 -5.73 1.46
CA LEU A 567 9.16 -5.11 2.77
C LEU A 567 10.56 -5.43 3.35
N ASP A 568 11.40 -4.41 3.51
CA ASP A 568 12.76 -4.57 4.01
C ASP A 568 12.86 -4.25 5.51
N SER A 569 12.72 -2.97 5.89
CA SER A 569 12.91 -2.50 7.26
C SER A 569 12.06 -1.27 7.62
N ILE A 570 11.98 -0.97 8.92
CA ILE A 570 11.28 0.20 9.46
C ILE A 570 12.26 1.00 10.31
N MET A 571 12.34 2.30 10.07
CA MET A 571 13.10 3.23 10.88
C MET A 571 12.12 4.07 11.70
N TYR A 572 12.23 3.97 13.02
CA TYR A 572 11.47 4.77 13.97
C TYR A 572 12.31 5.99 14.39
N LEU A 573 11.87 7.16 13.94
CA LEU A 573 12.62 8.42 13.92
C LEU A 573 12.31 9.34 15.12
N ASN A 574 11.64 8.84 16.16
CA ASN A 574 11.08 9.65 17.25
C ASN A 574 12.11 10.35 18.17
N ASN A 575 13.39 10.28 17.82
CA ASN A 575 14.47 11.07 18.41
C ASN A 575 14.98 12.19 17.48
N ILE A 576 14.34 12.39 16.34
CA ILE A 576 14.63 13.44 15.37
C ILE A 576 13.44 14.38 15.35
N SER A 577 13.68 15.65 15.63
CA SER A 577 12.65 16.70 15.55
C SER A 577 12.31 17.05 14.11
N GLN A 578 11.17 17.70 13.91
CA GLN A 578 10.74 18.23 12.61
C GLN A 578 11.78 19.20 12.02
N THR A 579 12.47 19.97 12.87
CA THR A 579 13.55 20.88 12.48
C THR A 579 14.91 20.17 12.34
N LYS A 580 14.93 18.83 12.30
CA LYS A 580 16.10 17.96 12.10
C LYS A 580 17.12 17.93 13.25
N GLY A 581 16.81 18.53 14.39
CA GLY A 581 17.59 18.38 15.62
C GLY A 581 17.42 16.99 16.24
N ILE A 582 18.50 16.41 16.75
CA ILE A 582 18.52 15.08 17.40
C ILE A 582 18.39 15.26 18.92
N GLN A 583 17.53 14.49 19.57
CA GLN A 583 17.28 14.56 21.02
C GLN A 583 16.80 13.21 21.57
N ASP A 584 17.21 12.85 22.79
CA ASP A 584 16.91 11.54 23.40
C ASP A 584 15.41 11.24 23.52
N LYS A 585 14.61 12.28 23.80
CA LYS A 585 13.16 12.22 23.81
C LYS A 585 12.60 13.44 23.11
N CYS A 586 12.08 13.24 21.90
CA CYS A 586 11.42 14.31 21.19
C CYS A 586 10.09 14.70 21.86
N GLY A 587 9.73 15.99 21.80
CA GLY A 587 8.55 16.55 22.46
C GLY A 587 8.73 16.90 23.95
N SER A 588 9.84 16.53 24.59
CA SER A 588 10.09 16.77 26.03
C SER A 588 10.38 18.24 26.43
N GLY A 589 10.34 19.17 25.48
CA GLY A 589 10.58 20.61 25.70
C GLY A 589 9.48 21.56 25.21
N PHE A 590 8.45 21.06 24.51
CA PHE A 590 7.31 21.88 24.10
C PHE A 590 6.16 21.68 25.07
N LYS A 591 6.14 22.47 26.16
CA LYS A 591 4.87 22.73 26.83
C LYS A 591 3.95 23.35 25.78
N THR A 592 2.88 22.65 25.43
CA THR A 592 1.81 23.15 24.58
C THR A 592 1.24 24.40 25.24
N ASN A 593 1.67 25.58 24.79
CA ASN A 593 0.83 26.75 24.94
C ASN A 593 -0.39 26.49 24.05
N THR A 594 -1.52 26.30 24.73
CA THR A 594 -2.90 26.34 24.24
C THR A 594 -3.08 26.91 22.83
N GLN A 595 -3.70 26.09 21.97
CA GLN A 595 -4.52 26.44 20.80
C GLN A 595 -4.45 27.90 20.33
N GLY A 596 -3.60 28.16 19.34
CA GLY A 596 -3.83 29.21 18.36
C GLY A 596 -4.40 28.57 17.10
N SER A 597 -5.55 29.05 16.64
CA SER A 597 -6.21 28.65 15.39
C SER A 597 -5.24 28.61 14.20
N PRO A 598 -5.50 27.78 13.17
CA PRO A 598 -4.63 27.71 11.99
C PRO A 598 -4.53 29.10 11.36
N GLN A 599 -3.33 29.68 11.37
CA GLN A 599 -3.05 30.85 10.54
C GLN A 599 -3.06 30.38 9.09
N THR A 600 -4.01 30.91 8.34
CA THR A 600 -4.04 30.90 6.88
C THR A 600 -2.72 31.48 6.36
N VAL A 601 -1.91 30.65 5.71
CA VAL A 601 -0.77 31.12 4.91
C VAL A 601 -1.35 31.83 3.67
N PRO A 602 -1.00 33.09 3.38
CA PRO A 602 -1.46 33.74 2.17
C PRO A 602 -0.78 33.09 0.96
N ILE A 603 -1.60 32.61 0.03
CA ILE A 603 -1.18 32.29 -1.33
C ILE A 603 -0.96 33.65 -2.01
N ASN A 604 0.29 34.00 -2.31
CA ASN A 604 0.57 35.11 -3.19
C ASN A 604 0.40 34.62 -4.64
N ASN A 605 -0.51 35.29 -5.35
CA ASN A 605 -0.76 35.17 -6.79
C ASN A 605 0.49 35.40 -7.64
#